data_AF-A0A9Q9BAT2-F1
#
_entry.id   AF-A0A9Q9BAT2-F1
#
_cell.length_a   1.000
_cell.length_b   1.000
_cell.length_c   1.000
_cell.angle_alpha   90.00
_cell.angle_beta   90.00
_cell.angle_gamma   90.00
#
_symmetry.space_group_name_H-M   'P 1'
#
loop_
_entity.id
_entity.type
_entity.pdbx_description
1 polymer ?
#
loop_
_entity_poly.entity_id
_entity_poly.type
_entity_poly.pdbx_seq_one_letter_code
_entity_poly.pdbx_strand_id
1 'polypeptide(L)'
;MDSCFNSCTSLTQGPDIPALVTNMKSCFSGCSALKEVKLNCPYTSTDFRSTFFGCTGLKAGGIQVPSAELETYKTNAAAMGTTEEKFAGF
;
A
#
# COMPACT_ATOMS: atom_id res chain seq x y z
N MET A 1 5.02 5.79 -11.12
CA MET A 1 4.93 4.51 -11.82
C MET A 1 3.54 3.97 -11.59
N ASP A 2 2.86 3.48 -12.62
CA ASP A 2 1.54 2.87 -12.51
C ASP A 2 1.62 1.36 -12.77
N SER A 3 0.80 0.59 -12.04
CA SER A 3 0.56 -0.85 -12.28
C SER A 3 1.79 -1.79 -12.22
N CYS A 4 2.85 -1.44 -11.48
CA CYS A 4 4.13 -2.19 -11.45
C CYS A 4 4.01 -3.70 -11.17
N PHE A 5 3.17 -4.09 -10.22
CA PHE A 5 2.93 -5.48 -9.80
C PHE A 5 1.47 -5.87 -10.01
N ASN A 6 0.76 -5.23 -10.94
CA ASN A 6 -0.65 -5.51 -11.16
C ASN A 6 -0.90 -7.00 -11.45
N SER A 7 -1.87 -7.59 -10.74
CA SER A 7 -2.24 -9.01 -10.77
C SER A 7 -1.11 -10.00 -10.41
N CYS A 8 -0.09 -9.56 -9.67
CA CYS A 8 0.98 -10.46 -9.22
C CYS A 8 0.51 -11.34 -8.05
N THR A 9 -0.13 -12.47 -8.38
CA THR A 9 -0.70 -13.41 -7.41
C THR A 9 0.34 -14.25 -6.66
N SER A 10 1.61 -14.20 -7.08
CA SER A 10 2.73 -14.88 -6.39
C SER A 10 3.49 -13.96 -5.44
N LEU A 11 3.21 -12.65 -5.45
CA LEU A 11 3.90 -11.68 -4.59
C LEU A 11 3.36 -11.80 -3.16
N THR A 12 4.17 -12.33 -2.25
CA THR A 12 3.80 -12.51 -0.83
C THR A 12 4.28 -11.36 0.06
N GLN A 13 5.40 -10.74 -0.28
CA GLN A 13 5.98 -9.58 0.39
C GLN A 13 6.28 -8.50 -0.64
N GLY A 14 5.85 -7.27 -0.36
CA GLY A 14 6.15 -6.11 -1.18
C GLY A 14 7.55 -5.56 -0.92
N PRO A 15 8.12 -4.80 -1.88
CA PRO A 15 9.41 -4.13 -1.68
C PRO A 15 9.32 -3.02 -0.63
N ASP A 16 10.46 -2.64 -0.06
CA ASP A 16 10.58 -1.45 0.80
C ASP A 16 10.60 -0.21 -0.10
N ILE A 17 9.50 0.55 -0.09
CA ILE A 17 9.32 1.69 -1.00
C ILE A 17 9.99 2.94 -0.40
N PRO A 18 10.94 3.57 -1.10
CA PRO A 18 11.65 4.75 -0.60
C PRO A 18 10.77 6.00 -0.62
N ALA A 19 11.09 6.98 0.22
CA ALA A 19 10.28 8.19 0.43
C ALA A 19 10.12 9.11 -0.80
N LEU A 20 10.93 8.90 -1.84
CA LEU A 20 10.97 9.73 -3.06
C LEU A 20 9.96 9.30 -4.13
N VAL A 21 9.23 8.21 -3.91
CA VAL A 21 8.22 7.77 -4.89
C VAL A 21 7.02 8.70 -4.85
N THR A 22 6.62 9.21 -6.02
CA THR A 22 5.52 10.19 -6.16
C THR A 22 4.27 9.62 -6.82
N ASN A 23 4.32 8.39 -7.35
CA ASN A 23 3.17 7.73 -7.97
C ASN A 23 3.28 6.21 -7.81
N MET A 24 2.25 5.64 -7.18
CA MET A 24 2.05 4.22 -6.91
C MET A 24 0.66 3.72 -7.29
N LYS A 25 -0.04 4.46 -8.17
CA LYS A 25 -1.41 4.16 -8.56
C LYS A 25 -1.50 2.73 -9.11
N SER A 26 -2.42 1.94 -8.54
CA SER A 26 -2.67 0.55 -8.92
C SER A 26 -1.44 -0.39 -8.90
N CYS A 27 -0.33 0.00 -8.26
CA CYS A 27 0.92 -0.77 -8.33
C CYS A 27 0.79 -2.20 -7.80
N PHE A 28 -0.01 -2.45 -6.77
CA PHE A 28 -0.26 -3.80 -6.24
C PHE A 28 -1.68 -4.29 -6.50
N SER A 29 -2.43 -3.64 -7.39
CA SER A 29 -3.80 -4.02 -7.70
C SER A 29 -3.86 -5.50 -8.09
N GLY A 30 -4.75 -6.29 -7.50
CA GLY A 30 -4.91 -7.72 -7.76
C GLY A 30 -3.82 -8.63 -7.18
N CYS A 31 -2.91 -8.13 -6.33
CA CYS A 31 -1.93 -8.97 -5.63
C CYS A 31 -2.60 -9.76 -4.49
N SER A 32 -3.34 -10.81 -4.81
CA SER A 32 -4.12 -11.58 -3.84
C SER A 32 -3.29 -12.30 -2.77
N ALA A 33 -2.01 -12.59 -3.03
CA ALA A 33 -1.12 -13.24 -2.05
C ALA A 33 -0.30 -12.26 -1.20
N LEU A 34 -0.39 -10.96 -1.46
CA LEU A 34 0.43 -9.95 -0.79
C LEU A 34 0.03 -9.85 0.69
N LYS A 35 0.95 -10.18 1.58
CA LYS A 35 0.72 -10.18 3.03
C LYS A 35 1.18 -8.90 3.69
N GLU A 36 2.29 -8.34 3.22
CA GLU A 36 2.91 -7.16 3.81
C GLU A 36 3.70 -6.33 2.82
N VAL A 37 3.83 -5.03 3.10
CA VAL A 37 4.58 -4.06 2.31
C VAL A 37 5.00 -2.91 3.22
N LYS A 38 6.13 -2.28 2.93
CA LYS A 38 6.60 -1.11 3.66
C LYS A 38 6.68 0.10 2.75
N LEU A 39 6.02 1.17 3.16
CA LEU A 39 5.96 2.44 2.47
C LEU A 39 6.67 3.48 3.34
N ASN A 40 7.75 4.09 2.84
CA ASN A 40 8.38 5.23 3.54
C ASN A 40 7.95 6.58 2.96
N CYS A 41 6.99 6.61 2.03
CA CYS A 41 6.56 7.83 1.35
C CYS A 41 5.59 8.64 2.21
N PRO A 42 5.64 9.98 2.16
CA PRO A 42 4.57 10.82 2.69
C PRO A 42 3.31 10.65 1.83
N TYR A 43 2.13 10.58 2.48
CA TYR A 43 0.87 10.32 1.76
C TYR A 43 0.54 11.46 0.78
N THR A 44 0.73 12.70 1.21
CA THR A 44 0.35 13.91 0.48
C THR A 44 1.14 14.14 -0.81
N SER A 45 2.33 13.53 -0.95
CA SER A 45 3.20 13.73 -2.12
C SER A 45 3.15 12.57 -3.12
N THR A 46 2.30 11.56 -2.86
CA THR A 46 2.30 10.31 -3.63
C THR A 46 0.89 9.93 -4.05
N ASP A 47 0.68 9.61 -5.32
CA ASP A 47 -0.60 9.06 -5.78
C ASP A 47 -0.74 7.57 -5.42
N PHE A 48 -1.58 7.26 -4.42
CA PHE A 48 -1.86 5.92 -3.94
C PHE A 48 -3.21 5.34 -4.38
N ARG A 49 -3.87 5.96 -5.38
CA ARG A 49 -5.21 5.51 -5.77
C ARG A 49 -5.22 4.06 -6.22
N SER A 50 -6.11 3.27 -5.61
CA SER A 50 -6.33 1.84 -5.88
C SER A 50 -5.05 0.99 -5.80
N THR A 51 -4.01 1.44 -5.07
CA THR A 51 -2.73 0.74 -4.98
C THR A 51 -2.88 -0.69 -4.49
N PHE A 52 -3.80 -0.96 -3.57
CA PHE A 52 -4.05 -2.27 -2.96
C PHE A 52 -5.41 -2.88 -3.33
N PHE A 53 -6.05 -2.38 -4.40
CA PHE A 53 -7.34 -2.88 -4.82
C PHE A 53 -7.28 -4.38 -5.13
N GLY A 54 -8.12 -5.20 -4.51
CA GLY A 54 -8.12 -6.66 -4.73
C GLY A 54 -6.98 -7.42 -4.03
N CYS A 55 -6.21 -6.78 -3.13
CA CYS A 55 -5.22 -7.46 -2.29
C CYS A 55 -5.88 -8.18 -1.11
N THR A 56 -6.47 -9.34 -1.37
CA THR A 56 -7.22 -10.12 -0.36
C THR A 56 -6.34 -10.77 0.70
N GLY A 57 -5.06 -11.00 0.42
CA GLY A 57 -4.09 -11.61 1.34
C GLY A 57 -3.49 -10.68 2.39
N LEU A 58 -3.77 -9.37 2.33
CA LEU A 58 -3.21 -8.40 3.26
C LEU A 58 -3.73 -8.67 4.69
N LYS A 59 -2.81 -8.92 5.62
CA LYS A 59 -3.14 -9.06 7.05
C LYS A 59 -3.42 -7.68 7.67
N ALA A 60 -4.09 -7.66 8.82
CA ALA A 60 -4.19 -6.45 9.63
C ALA A 60 -2.78 -5.97 10.00
N GLY A 61 -2.50 -4.67 9.82
CA GLY A 61 -1.16 -4.11 9.93
C GLY A 61 -0.14 -4.61 8.89
N GLY A 62 -0.57 -5.19 7.77
CA GLY A 62 0.34 -5.61 6.70
C GLY A 62 1.01 -4.45 5.96
N ILE A 63 0.36 -3.28 5.92
CA ILE A 63 0.89 -2.09 5.28
C ILE A 63 1.60 -1.23 6.33
N GLN A 64 2.93 -1.24 6.30
CA GLN A 64 3.79 -0.49 7.22
C GLN A 64 4.04 0.91 6.65
N VAL A 65 3.68 1.94 7.40
CA VAL A 65 3.84 3.36 7.02
C VAL A 65 4.55 4.14 8.13
N PRO A 66 5.13 5.32 7.89
CA PRO A 66 5.76 6.10 8.95
C PRO A 66 4.69 6.44 10.01
N SER A 67 4.96 6.20 11.29
CA SER A 67 4.00 6.44 12.37
C SER A 67 3.43 7.86 12.39
N ALA A 68 4.18 8.85 11.90
CA ALA A 68 3.75 10.23 11.77
C ALA A 68 2.62 10.45 10.74
N GLU A 69 2.52 9.59 9.72
CA GLU A 69 1.54 9.69 8.62
C GLU A 69 0.42 8.65 8.76
N LEU A 70 0.47 7.78 9.77
CA LEU A 70 -0.43 6.64 9.92
C LEU A 70 -1.91 7.02 9.85
N GLU A 71 -2.31 8.08 10.55
CA GLU A 71 -3.70 8.54 10.57
C GLU A 71 -4.15 9.09 9.19
N THR A 72 -3.24 9.72 8.45
CA THR A 72 -3.50 10.17 7.07
C THR A 72 -3.70 8.97 6.15
N TYR A 73 -2.87 7.94 6.26
CA TYR A 73 -3.02 6.70 5.50
C TYR A 73 -4.33 5.98 5.81
N LYS A 74 -4.70 5.86 7.09
CA LYS A 74 -5.98 5.27 7.51
C LYS A 74 -7.17 6.04 6.92
N THR A 75 -7.21 7.36 7.11
CA THR A 75 -8.29 8.22 6.59
C THR A 75 -8.50 8.05 5.07
N ASN A 76 -7.44 7.72 4.34
CA ASN A 76 -7.47 7.54 2.90
C ASN A 76 -7.42 6.07 2.43
N ALA A 77 -7.54 5.09 3.34
CA ALA A 77 -7.45 3.67 3.03
C ALA A 77 -8.40 3.25 1.91
N ALA A 78 -9.62 3.79 1.91
CA ALA A 78 -10.62 3.54 0.89
C ALA A 78 -10.16 3.98 -0.51
N ALA A 79 -9.48 5.13 -0.61
CA ALA A 79 -8.92 5.62 -1.88
C ALA A 79 -7.82 4.67 -2.40
N MET A 80 -7.10 4.01 -1.50
CA MET A 80 -6.08 3.02 -1.81
C MET A 80 -6.65 1.63 -2.15
N GLY A 81 -7.96 1.44 -2.01
CA GLY A 81 -8.66 0.17 -2.26
C GLY A 81 -8.50 -0.84 -1.13
N THR A 82 -8.32 -0.39 0.11
CA THR A 82 -8.15 -1.23 1.30
C THR A 82 -8.85 -0.63 2.53
N THR A 83 -8.68 -1.23 3.71
CA THR A 83 -9.29 -0.77 4.97
C THR A 83 -8.25 -0.28 5.97
N GLU A 84 -8.69 0.52 6.94
CA GLU A 84 -7.81 1.19 7.91
C GLU A 84 -7.04 0.19 8.79
N GLU A 85 -7.64 -0.95 9.11
CA GLU A 85 -7.01 -1.97 9.96
C GLU A 85 -5.82 -2.65 9.27
N LYS A 86 -5.65 -2.46 7.96
CA LYS A 86 -4.50 -2.98 7.21
C LYS A 86 -3.24 -2.14 7.41
N PHE A 87 -3.35 -0.93 7.96
CA PHE A 87 -2.21 -0.04 8.20
C PHE A 87 -1.65 -0.19 9.61
N ALA A 88 -0.32 -0.15 9.71
CA ALA A 88 0.41 -0.07 10.97
C ALA A 88 1.61 0.87 10.85
N GLY A 89 1.92 1.56 11.94
CA GLY A 89 3.10 2.42 12.04
C GLY A 89 4.34 1.61 12.40
N PHE A 90 5.49 1.98 11.83
CA PHE A 90 6.81 1.57 12.30
C PHE A 90 7.57 2.74 12.93
#